data_AF-A0A1I5TDI0-F1
#
_entry.id   AF-A0A1I5TDI0-F1
#
_cell.length_a   1.000
_cell.length_b   1.000
_cell.length_c   1.000
_cell.angle_alpha   90.00
_cell.angle_beta   90.00
_cell.angle_gamma   90.00
#
_symmetry.space_group_name_H-M   'P 1'
#
loop_
_entity.id
_entity.type
_entity.pdbx_description
1 polymer ?
#
loop_
_entity_poly.entity_id
_entity_poly.type
_entity_poly.pdbx_seq_one_letter_code
_entity_poly.pdbx_strand_id
1 'polypeptide(L)'
;MFDKNQNLNATNNSKVAGRDLIDNSTNYFIETTKHESTIANVLTGFLDIITDVKYEKPDTNEYTIEDKIDYNKLKKYKDFFDDYMENYNLVRHKIMIILEDEPSFENKLIFHIKNKFIRWYDTKIDPDEILSNIIDDLEQELKEYSNLSLEDVSGVQYVVFYVFARCKIFEKPKKDI
;
A
#
# COMPACT_ATOMS: atom_id res chain seq x y z
N MET A 1 -0.41 48.27 -48.68
CA MET A 1 0.62 48.08 -47.64
C MET A 1 0.17 48.92 -46.45
N PHE A 2 -0.38 48.28 -45.41
CA PHE A 2 -0.99 48.96 -44.27
C PHE A 2 -0.03 48.91 -43.09
N ASP A 3 0.56 50.06 -42.74
CA ASP A 3 1.17 50.29 -41.43
C ASP A 3 0.12 50.96 -40.53
N LYS A 4 -0.26 50.28 -39.46
CA LYS A 4 -0.99 50.85 -38.33
C LYS A 4 -0.31 50.40 -37.04
N ASN A 5 0.60 51.25 -36.57
CA ASN A 5 0.96 51.33 -35.16
C ASN A 5 -0.28 51.76 -34.36
N GLN A 6 -0.76 50.91 -33.47
CA GLN A 6 -1.55 51.34 -32.31
C GLN A 6 -0.98 50.71 -31.05
N ASN A 7 -0.22 51.54 -30.35
CA ASN A 7 0.32 51.31 -29.03
C ASN A 7 -0.84 51.57 -28.03
N LEU A 8 -1.24 50.56 -27.26
CA LEU A 8 -2.15 50.73 -26.13
C LEU A 8 -1.48 50.17 -24.88
N ASN A 9 -0.84 51.07 -24.15
CA ASN A 9 -0.55 50.92 -22.74
C ASN A 9 -1.86 50.76 -21.98
N ALA A 10 -2.04 49.63 -21.30
CA ALA A 10 -3.05 49.46 -20.25
C ALA A 10 -2.35 49.04 -18.95
N THR A 11 -2.22 50.05 -18.10
CA THR A 11 -1.82 50.06 -16.69
C THR A 11 -2.33 48.87 -15.88
N ASN A 12 -1.41 48.22 -15.18
CA ASN A 12 -1.64 47.32 -14.06
C ASN A 12 -2.44 48.03 -12.95
N ASN A 13 -3.66 47.59 -12.66
CA ASN A 13 -4.19 47.62 -11.29
C ASN A 13 -5.44 46.73 -11.10
N SER A 14 -5.32 45.43 -11.34
CA SER A 14 -6.26 44.46 -10.77
C SER A 14 -5.67 43.93 -9.47
N LYS A 15 -6.10 44.53 -8.35
CA LYS A 15 -6.09 43.91 -7.03
C LYS A 15 -6.89 42.61 -7.13
N VAL A 16 -6.21 41.49 -7.39
CA VAL A 16 -6.79 40.17 -7.19
C VAL A 16 -6.28 39.71 -5.83
N ALA A 17 -7.21 39.70 -4.88
CA ALA A 17 -6.99 39.15 -3.56
C ALA A 17 -6.43 37.73 -3.70
N GLY A 18 -5.32 37.46 -3.00
CA GLY A 18 -4.81 36.12 -2.81
C GLY A 18 -5.86 35.29 -2.10
N ARG A 19 -6.71 34.62 -2.89
CA ARG A 19 -7.27 33.35 -2.48
C ARG A 19 -6.17 32.35 -2.76
N ASP A 20 -5.61 31.80 -1.69
CA ASP A 20 -4.92 30.51 -1.76
C ASP A 20 -5.85 29.55 -2.49
N LEU A 21 -5.58 29.37 -3.79
CA LEU A 21 -5.99 28.18 -4.50
C LEU A 21 -5.04 27.12 -3.99
N ILE A 22 -5.37 26.54 -2.82
CA ILE A 22 -4.84 25.23 -2.46
C ILE A 22 -5.40 24.31 -3.54
N ASP A 23 -4.62 24.13 -4.59
CA ASP A 23 -4.93 23.26 -5.69
C ASP A 23 -4.86 21.83 -5.13
N ASN A 24 -6.02 21.22 -4.89
CA ASN A 24 -6.14 19.86 -4.38
C ASN A 24 -5.35 18.84 -5.22
N SER A 25 -5.05 19.14 -6.50
CA SER A 25 -4.20 18.29 -7.33
C SER A 25 -2.75 18.24 -6.83
N THR A 26 -2.26 19.33 -6.22
CA THR A 26 -0.90 19.41 -5.66
C THR A 26 -0.80 18.55 -4.40
N ASN A 27 -1.81 18.59 -3.53
CA ASN A 27 -1.84 17.76 -2.32
C ASN A 27 -1.92 16.27 -2.64
N TYR A 28 -2.77 15.89 -3.60
CA TYR A 28 -2.89 14.50 -4.07
C TYR A 28 -1.57 13.99 -4.68
N PHE A 29 -0.89 14.80 -5.50
CA PHE A 29 0.41 14.43 -6.06
C PHE A 29 1.49 14.25 -4.98
N ILE A 30 1.48 15.09 -3.94
CA ILE A 30 2.43 14.98 -2.81
C ILE A 30 2.15 13.72 -1.98
N GLU A 31 0.89 13.37 -1.71
CA GLU A 31 0.54 12.17 -0.95
C GLU A 31 0.87 10.89 -1.71
N THR A 32 0.51 10.81 -3.00
CA THR A 32 0.82 9.64 -3.86
C THR A 32 2.33 9.41 -3.99
N THR A 33 3.13 10.46 -4.22
CA THR A 33 4.59 10.35 -4.29
C THR A 33 5.24 9.95 -2.97
N LYS A 34 4.68 10.41 -1.85
CA LYS A 34 5.09 9.97 -0.51
C LYS A 34 4.80 8.48 -0.32
N HIS A 35 3.57 8.02 -0.59
CA HIS A 35 3.23 6.60 -0.49
C HIS A 35 4.12 5.72 -1.36
N GLU A 36 4.41 6.15 -2.59
CA GLU A 36 5.33 5.44 -3.49
C GLU A 36 6.71 5.24 -2.88
N SER A 37 7.30 6.30 -2.31
CA SER A 37 8.63 6.21 -1.68
C SER A 37 8.61 5.31 -0.45
N THR A 38 7.62 5.45 0.43
CA THR A 38 7.49 4.62 1.65
C THR A 38 7.31 3.14 1.32
N ILE A 39 6.48 2.81 0.32
CA ILE A 39 6.27 1.42 -0.13
C ILE A 39 7.54 0.84 -0.72
N ALA A 40 8.26 1.59 -1.55
CA ALA A 40 9.53 1.12 -2.11
C ALA A 40 10.55 0.83 -1.01
N ASN A 41 10.68 1.76 -0.06
CA ASN A 41 11.59 1.65 1.09
C ASN A 41 11.26 0.43 1.97
N VAL A 42 9.98 0.20 2.27
CA VAL A 42 9.52 -0.98 3.04
C VAL A 42 9.84 -2.28 2.30
N LEU A 43 9.59 -2.35 1.00
CA LEU A 43 9.87 -3.55 0.22
C LEU A 43 11.37 -3.85 0.13
N THR A 44 12.22 -2.82 -0.01
CA THR A 44 13.68 -2.97 0.07
C THR A 44 14.10 -3.45 1.47
N GLY A 45 13.53 -2.88 2.54
CA GLY A 45 13.81 -3.36 3.90
C GLY A 45 13.45 -4.84 4.09
N PHE A 46 12.31 -5.30 3.56
CA PHE A 46 11.97 -6.72 3.59
C PHE A 46 12.91 -7.58 2.74
N LEU A 47 13.42 -7.06 1.63
CA LEU A 47 14.38 -7.77 0.79
C LEU A 47 15.65 -8.12 1.57
N ASP A 48 16.11 -7.20 2.42
CA ASP A 48 17.31 -7.38 3.25
C ASP A 48 17.09 -8.37 4.42
N ILE A 49 15.86 -8.49 4.91
CA ILE A 49 15.54 -9.27 6.13
C ILE A 49 15.11 -10.70 5.82
N ILE A 50 14.39 -10.94 4.72
CA ILE A 50 13.72 -12.23 4.49
C ILE A 50 14.66 -13.21 3.77
N THR A 51 15.11 -14.23 4.50
CA THR A 51 16.12 -15.19 4.03
C THR A 51 15.57 -16.56 3.62
N ASP A 52 14.38 -16.96 4.10
CA ASP A 52 13.87 -18.34 3.96
C ASP A 52 12.71 -18.50 2.97
N VAL A 53 12.68 -19.65 2.28
CA VAL A 53 11.51 -20.11 1.50
C VAL A 53 11.18 -21.56 1.81
N LYS A 54 9.90 -21.82 2.04
CA LYS A 54 9.28 -23.13 1.76
C LYS A 54 8.31 -22.97 0.60
N TYR A 55 8.41 -23.84 -0.40
CA TYR A 55 7.48 -23.87 -1.52
C TYR A 55 6.08 -24.24 -1.02
N GLU A 56 5.08 -23.40 -1.33
CA GLU A 56 3.67 -23.73 -1.18
C GLU A 56 2.99 -23.77 -2.55
N LYS A 57 2.04 -24.68 -2.71
CA LYS A 57 1.23 -24.81 -3.93
C LYS A 57 0.42 -23.52 -4.17
N PRO A 58 0.36 -23.00 -5.41
CA PRO A 58 -0.46 -21.84 -5.75
C PRO A 58 -1.92 -22.06 -5.37
N ASP A 59 -2.55 -21.02 -4.83
CA ASP A 59 -3.96 -21.01 -4.51
C ASP A 59 -4.76 -20.53 -5.72
N THR A 60 -5.65 -21.38 -6.23
CA THR A 60 -6.38 -21.16 -7.50
C THR A 60 -7.86 -20.79 -7.29
N ASN A 61 -8.31 -20.58 -6.05
CA ASN A 61 -9.70 -20.22 -5.80
C ASN A 61 -9.96 -18.77 -6.17
N GLU A 62 -10.97 -18.52 -6.99
CA GLU A 62 -11.45 -17.19 -7.36
C GLU A 62 -12.31 -16.56 -6.25
N TYR A 63 -12.05 -15.30 -5.93
CA TYR A 63 -12.81 -14.43 -5.03
C TYR A 63 -12.48 -12.97 -5.36
N THR A 64 -13.34 -12.03 -4.98
CA THR A 64 -13.00 -10.59 -4.98
C THR A 64 -12.40 -10.19 -3.63
N ILE A 65 -11.59 -9.13 -3.60
CA ILE A 65 -10.95 -8.67 -2.36
C ILE A 65 -12.04 -8.20 -1.38
N GLU A 66 -13.08 -7.56 -1.91
CA GLU A 66 -14.29 -7.11 -1.22
C GLU A 66 -15.02 -8.27 -0.54
N ASP A 67 -15.27 -9.37 -1.26
CA ASP A 67 -15.92 -10.56 -0.68
C ASP A 67 -15.08 -11.12 0.48
N LYS A 68 -13.75 -11.08 0.36
CA LYS A 68 -12.85 -11.54 1.43
C LYS A 68 -12.87 -10.60 2.63
N ILE A 69 -12.93 -9.29 2.43
CA ILE A 69 -13.07 -8.30 3.50
C ILE A 69 -14.38 -8.54 4.27
N ASP A 70 -15.49 -8.69 3.53
CA ASP A 70 -16.82 -8.87 4.13
C ASP A 70 -16.93 -10.21 4.87
N TYR A 71 -16.44 -11.30 4.29
CA TYR A 71 -16.45 -12.63 4.92
C TYR A 71 -15.68 -12.64 6.25
N ASN A 72 -14.53 -11.94 6.30
CA ASN A 72 -13.71 -11.84 7.50
C ASN A 72 -14.07 -10.66 8.41
N LYS A 73 -15.08 -9.86 8.05
CA LYS A 73 -15.57 -8.72 8.83
C LYS A 73 -14.50 -7.67 9.15
N LEU A 74 -13.60 -7.42 8.21
CA LEU A 74 -12.48 -6.47 8.37
C LEU A 74 -12.97 -5.04 8.15
N LYS A 75 -13.27 -4.33 9.24
CA LYS A 75 -13.89 -3.00 9.16
C LYS A 75 -12.93 -1.96 8.61
N LYS A 76 -11.65 -2.01 9.01
CA LYS A 76 -10.66 -1.02 8.56
C LYS A 76 -10.48 -1.05 7.04
N TYR A 77 -10.35 -2.25 6.47
CA TYR A 77 -10.23 -2.39 5.02
C TYR A 77 -11.51 -2.05 4.28
N LYS A 78 -12.67 -2.25 4.91
CA LYS A 78 -13.96 -1.84 4.32
C LYS A 78 -14.13 -0.33 4.29
N ASP A 79 -13.82 0.35 5.39
CA ASP A 79 -14.04 1.79 5.54
C ASP A 79 -13.07 2.62 4.67
N PHE A 80 -11.88 2.09 4.38
CA PHE A 80 -10.82 2.75 3.59
C PHE A 80 -10.45 1.97 2.32
N PHE A 81 -11.39 1.22 1.75
CA PHE A 81 -11.12 0.29 0.66
C PHE A 81 -10.43 0.94 -0.55
N ASP A 82 -10.91 2.11 -0.98
CA ASP A 82 -10.38 2.80 -2.16
C ASP A 82 -8.90 3.20 -1.98
N ASP A 83 -8.52 3.70 -0.80
CA ASP A 83 -7.12 4.03 -0.46
C ASP A 83 -6.22 2.79 -0.49
N TYR A 84 -6.70 1.69 0.09
CA TYR A 84 -5.96 0.43 0.06
C TYR A 84 -5.83 -0.15 -1.35
N MET A 85 -6.84 -0.01 -2.21
CA MET A 85 -6.81 -0.50 -3.58
C MET A 85 -5.94 0.34 -4.52
N GLU A 86 -5.89 1.65 -4.31
CA GLU A 86 -4.96 2.53 -5.02
C GLU A 86 -3.51 2.10 -4.73
N ASN A 87 -3.18 1.95 -3.44
CA ASN A 87 -1.86 1.53 -2.99
C ASN A 87 -1.54 0.05 -3.29
N TYR A 88 -2.55 -0.83 -3.41
CA TYR A 88 -2.37 -2.23 -3.82
C TYR A 88 -1.66 -2.35 -5.17
N ASN A 89 -2.10 -1.55 -6.16
CA ASN A 89 -1.51 -1.58 -7.50
C ASN A 89 -0.07 -1.06 -7.49
N LEU A 90 0.22 -0.08 -6.63
CA LEU A 90 1.56 0.46 -6.43
C LEU A 90 2.50 -0.59 -5.83
N VAL A 91 2.09 -1.25 -4.75
CA VAL A 91 2.83 -2.37 -4.15
C VAL A 91 3.07 -3.47 -5.18
N ARG A 92 2.03 -3.87 -5.94
CA ARG A 92 2.13 -4.87 -6.99
C ARG A 92 3.18 -4.49 -8.04
N HIS A 93 3.18 -3.24 -8.49
CA HIS A 93 4.14 -2.76 -9.49
C HIS A 93 5.57 -2.78 -8.96
N LYS A 94 5.80 -2.30 -7.73
CA LYS A 94 7.14 -2.32 -7.10
C LYS A 94 7.66 -3.74 -6.87
N ILE A 95 6.78 -4.67 -6.46
CA ILE A 95 7.15 -6.09 -6.37
C ILE A 95 7.57 -6.63 -7.74
N MET A 96 6.83 -6.33 -8.82
CA MET A 96 7.19 -6.79 -10.17
C MET A 96 8.58 -6.34 -10.60
N ILE A 97 8.99 -5.12 -10.24
CA ILE A 97 10.36 -4.62 -10.49
C ILE A 97 11.38 -5.45 -9.69
N ILE A 98 11.15 -5.68 -8.39
CA ILE A 98 12.06 -6.48 -7.55
C ILE A 98 12.19 -7.91 -8.08
N LEU A 99 11.11 -8.49 -8.61
CA LEU A 99 11.11 -9.84 -9.18
C LEU A 99 12.02 -9.99 -10.41
N GLU A 100 12.41 -8.89 -11.08
CA GLU A 100 13.39 -8.93 -12.17
C GLU A 100 14.77 -9.40 -11.67
N ASP A 101 15.16 -8.98 -10.47
CA ASP A 101 16.43 -9.33 -9.84
C ASP A 101 16.29 -10.50 -8.83
N GLU A 102 15.18 -10.55 -8.10
CA GLU A 102 14.93 -11.51 -7.01
C GLU A 102 13.58 -12.24 -7.20
N PRO A 103 13.50 -13.26 -8.10
CA PRO A 103 12.25 -13.92 -8.49
C PRO A 103 11.48 -14.62 -7.36
N SER A 104 12.14 -14.84 -6.23
CA SER A 104 11.55 -15.50 -5.05
C SER A 104 10.95 -14.52 -4.04
N PHE A 105 11.16 -13.21 -4.23
CA PHE A 105 10.83 -12.18 -3.25
C PHE A 105 9.34 -12.16 -2.87
N GLU A 106 8.42 -12.20 -3.84
CA GLU A 106 6.98 -12.17 -3.54
C GLU A 106 6.56 -13.36 -2.65
N ASN A 107 7.07 -14.56 -2.95
CA ASN A 107 6.77 -15.76 -2.16
C ASN A 107 7.38 -15.70 -0.76
N LYS A 108 8.61 -15.18 -0.64
CA LYS A 108 9.30 -14.91 0.64
C LYS A 108 8.48 -13.95 1.50
N LEU A 109 8.04 -12.84 0.93
CA LEU A 109 7.23 -11.81 1.59
C LEU A 109 5.89 -12.38 2.07
N ILE A 110 5.17 -13.09 1.20
CA ILE A 110 3.90 -13.74 1.56
C ILE A 110 4.10 -14.73 2.71
N PHE A 111 5.15 -15.56 2.65
CA PHE A 111 5.45 -16.55 3.69
C PHE A 111 5.79 -15.88 5.03
N HIS A 112 6.59 -14.82 5.00
CA HIS A 112 6.96 -14.05 6.19
C HIS A 112 5.73 -13.49 6.92
N ILE A 113 4.87 -12.78 6.20
CA ILE A 113 3.63 -12.20 6.76
C ILE A 113 2.67 -13.31 7.22
N LYS A 114 2.58 -14.42 6.49
CA LYS A 114 1.76 -15.57 6.91
C LYS A 114 2.23 -16.17 8.23
N ASN A 115 3.53 -16.24 8.50
CA ASN A 115 4.04 -16.71 9.79
C ASN A 115 3.65 -15.78 10.94
N LYS A 116 3.63 -14.45 10.70
CA LYS A 116 3.10 -13.48 11.67
C LYS A 116 1.62 -13.71 11.93
N PHE A 117 0.83 -13.91 10.87
CA PHE A 117 -0.59 -14.26 11.01
C PHE A 117 -0.81 -15.52 11.84
N ILE A 118 -0.06 -16.60 11.57
CA ILE A 118 -0.16 -17.85 12.35
C ILE A 118 0.14 -17.63 13.84
N ARG A 119 1.10 -16.74 14.17
CA ARG A 119 1.44 -16.40 15.57
C ARG A 119 0.27 -15.74 16.30
N TRP A 120 -0.44 -14.85 15.61
CA TRP A 120 -1.54 -14.07 16.19
C TRP A 120 -2.92 -14.68 16.00
N TYR A 121 -3.04 -15.74 15.20
CA TYR A 121 -4.32 -16.35 14.89
C TYR A 121 -4.96 -16.97 16.13
N ASP A 122 -6.02 -16.32 16.60
CA ASP A 122 -6.94 -16.83 17.63
C ASP A 122 -8.37 -16.47 17.24
N THR A 123 -9.25 -17.47 17.21
CA THR A 123 -10.69 -17.33 16.92
C THR A 123 -11.45 -16.40 17.86
N LYS A 124 -10.86 -16.02 19.00
CA LYS A 124 -11.45 -15.11 19.99
C LYS A 124 -11.04 -13.65 19.80
N ILE A 125 -10.02 -13.39 18.99
CA ILE A 125 -9.50 -12.04 18.74
C ILE A 125 -10.22 -11.45 17.53
N ASP A 126 -10.47 -10.14 17.58
CA ASP A 126 -11.08 -9.43 16.47
C ASP A 126 -10.15 -9.47 15.23
N PRO A 127 -10.66 -9.75 14.02
CA PRO A 127 -9.86 -9.77 12.80
C PRO A 127 -9.05 -8.50 12.53
N ASP A 128 -9.58 -7.31 12.84
CA ASP A 128 -8.84 -6.05 12.69
C ASP A 128 -7.70 -5.95 13.72
N GLU A 129 -7.89 -6.50 14.93
CA GLU A 129 -6.83 -6.57 15.95
C GLU A 129 -5.70 -7.52 15.53
N ILE A 130 -6.01 -8.66 14.90
CA ILE A 130 -5.00 -9.55 14.30
C ILE A 130 -4.18 -8.79 13.25
N LEU A 131 -4.84 -8.00 12.38
CA LEU A 131 -4.13 -7.19 11.38
C LEU A 131 -3.22 -6.15 12.01
N SER A 132 -3.71 -5.41 13.01
CA SER A 132 -2.91 -4.42 13.73
C SER A 132 -1.66 -5.05 14.34
N ASN A 133 -1.81 -6.19 15.01
CA ASN A 133 -0.68 -6.91 15.62
C ASN A 133 0.34 -7.40 14.58
N ILE A 134 -0.10 -7.83 13.39
CA ILE A 134 0.81 -8.20 12.29
C ILE A 134 1.56 -6.98 11.77
N ILE A 135 0.86 -5.86 11.56
CA ILE A 135 1.47 -4.61 11.11
C ILE A 135 2.52 -4.17 12.12
N ASP A 136 2.17 -4.09 13.41
CA ASP A 136 3.07 -3.66 14.49
C ASP A 136 4.33 -4.54 14.57
N ASP A 137 4.18 -5.86 14.47
CA ASP A 137 5.33 -6.79 14.44
C ASP A 137 6.27 -6.48 13.27
N LEU A 138 5.73 -6.28 12.06
CA LEU A 138 6.52 -6.01 10.86
C LEU A 138 7.16 -4.62 10.90
N GLU A 139 6.44 -3.62 11.42
CA GLU A 139 6.99 -2.29 11.65
C GLU A 139 8.17 -2.32 12.61
N GLN A 140 8.05 -3.09 13.70
CA GLN A 140 9.13 -3.25 14.67
C GLN A 140 10.34 -3.94 14.05
N GLU A 141 10.13 -5.03 13.30
CA GLU A 141 11.22 -5.71 12.58
C GLU A 141 11.96 -4.77 11.63
N LEU A 142 11.22 -3.99 10.83
CA LEU A 142 11.84 -3.03 9.93
C LEU A 142 12.61 -1.95 10.71
N LYS A 143 12.08 -1.43 11.82
CA LYS A 143 12.80 -0.46 12.66
C LYS A 143 14.08 -1.05 13.27
N GLU A 144 14.10 -2.35 13.57
CA GLU A 144 15.24 -3.03 14.19
C GLU A 144 16.34 -3.40 13.17
N TYR A 145 15.95 -3.80 11.97
CA TYR A 145 16.86 -4.38 10.98
C TYR A 145 17.09 -3.52 9.73
N SER A 146 16.41 -2.38 9.60
CA SER A 146 16.57 -1.44 8.49
C SER A 146 16.67 0.01 8.99
N ASN A 147 17.28 0.88 8.19
CA ASN A 147 17.44 2.31 8.53
C ASN A 147 16.23 3.16 8.14
N LEU A 148 15.02 2.57 8.18
CA LEU A 148 13.79 3.24 7.76
C LEU A 148 13.32 4.27 8.78
N SER A 149 12.81 5.40 8.30
CA SER A 149 12.19 6.41 9.16
C SER A 149 10.82 5.94 9.65
N LEU A 150 10.30 6.57 10.72
CA LEU A 150 8.94 6.29 11.19
C LEU A 150 7.88 6.52 10.11
N GLU A 151 8.13 7.45 9.20
CA GLU A 151 7.25 7.78 8.08
C GLU A 151 7.27 6.69 7.01
N ASP A 152 8.45 6.13 6.71
CA ASP A 152 8.59 5.01 5.77
C ASP A 152 7.85 3.76 6.26
N VAL A 153 7.93 3.50 7.56
CA VAL A 153 7.34 2.29 8.16
C VAL A 153 5.81 2.29 8.06
N SER A 154 5.17 3.45 7.91
CA SER A 154 3.72 3.54 7.65
C SER A 154 3.28 2.83 6.37
N GLY A 155 4.21 2.59 5.42
CA GLY A 155 3.97 1.84 4.19
C GLY A 155 3.67 0.35 4.42
N VAL A 156 3.99 -0.19 5.60
CA VAL A 156 3.79 -1.61 5.94
C VAL A 156 2.33 -2.03 5.80
N GLN A 157 1.38 -1.17 6.17
CA GLN A 157 -0.05 -1.50 6.08
C GLN A 157 -0.49 -1.83 4.64
N TYR A 158 0.08 -1.16 3.64
CA TYR A 158 -0.24 -1.40 2.23
C TYR A 158 0.38 -2.71 1.73
N VAL A 159 1.57 -3.06 2.22
CA VAL A 159 2.20 -4.35 1.93
C VAL A 159 1.42 -5.51 2.58
N VAL A 160 0.94 -5.34 3.82
CA VAL A 160 0.08 -6.32 4.48
C VAL A 160 -1.26 -6.46 3.74
N PHE A 161 -1.86 -5.36 3.28
CA PHE A 161 -3.07 -5.42 2.45
C PHE A 161 -2.85 -6.17 1.14
N TYR A 162 -1.71 -5.94 0.47
CA TYR A 162 -1.33 -6.70 -0.73
C TYR A 162 -1.27 -8.20 -0.47
N VAL A 163 -0.60 -8.62 0.61
CA VAL A 163 -0.52 -10.04 0.99
C VAL A 163 -1.90 -10.59 1.37
N PHE A 164 -2.71 -9.82 2.09
CA PHE A 164 -4.11 -10.17 2.38
C PHE A 164 -4.91 -10.46 1.11
N ALA A 165 -4.82 -9.59 0.10
CA ALA A 165 -5.52 -9.79 -1.16
C ALA A 165 -5.03 -11.03 -1.93
N ARG A 166 -3.71 -11.32 -1.89
CA ARG A 166 -3.08 -12.40 -2.68
C ARG A 166 -3.10 -13.79 -2.03
N CYS A 167 -3.15 -13.91 -0.69
CA CYS A 167 -2.78 -15.16 0.00
C CYS A 167 -3.85 -15.73 0.97
N LYS A 168 -3.45 -16.75 1.76
CA LYS A 168 -4.26 -17.48 2.74
C LYS A 168 -4.27 -16.90 4.17
N ILE A 169 -3.75 -15.70 4.40
CA ILE A 169 -4.10 -15.02 5.65
C ILE A 169 -5.58 -14.68 5.59
N PHE A 170 -6.30 -14.94 6.67
CA PHE A 170 -7.77 -14.92 6.72
C PHE A 170 -8.46 -15.92 5.78
N GLU A 171 -9.71 -16.25 6.10
CA GLU A 171 -10.45 -17.25 5.34
C GLU A 171 -10.93 -16.68 4.01
N LYS A 172 -11.02 -17.55 3.00
CA LYS A 172 -11.66 -17.17 1.74
C LYS A 172 -13.16 -17.46 1.84
N PRO A 173 -14.03 -16.60 1.27
CA PRO A 173 -15.44 -16.93 1.16
C PRO A 173 -15.58 -18.24 0.39
N LYS A 174 -16.32 -19.19 0.96
CA LYS A 174 -16.65 -20.42 0.25
C LYS A 174 -17.63 -20.06 -0.86
N LYS A 175 -17.34 -20.45 -2.11
CA LYS A 175 -18.38 -20.48 -3.14
C LYS A 175 -19.40 -21.52 -2.67
N ASP A 176 -20.64 -21.11 -2.46
CA ASP A 176 -21.74 -22.06 -2.29
C ASP A 176 -21.79 -22.91 -3.57
N ILE A 177 -21.53 -24.21 -3.44
CA ILE A 177 -21.67 -25.21 -4.50
C ILE A 177 -23.04 -25.86 -4.36
#